data_AF-A0A8H9YMR6-F1
#
_entry.id   AF-A0A8H9YMR6-F1
#
_cell.length_a   1.000
_cell.length_b   1.000
_cell.length_c   1.000
_cell.angle_alpha   90.00
_cell.angle_beta   90.00
_cell.angle_gamma   90.00
#
_symmetry.space_group_name_H-M   'P 1'
#
loop_
_entity.id
_entity.type
_entity.pdbx_description
1 polymer ?
#
loop_
_entity_poly.entity_id
_entity_poly.type
_entity_poly.pdbx_seq_one_letter_code
_entity_poly.pdbx_strand_id
1 'polypeptide(L)'
;MPKNPKQTSTAVASLAAKTLRSESSSAIQKELAGSAMAQASSGKQTGAEMETKASHVLDSNKYNATTKTLAASVLTQSNKQRGE
;
A
#
# COMPACT_ATOMS: atom_id res chain seq x y z
N MET A 1 -12.49 -17.25 -14.40
CA MET A 1 -11.72 -16.02 -14.12
C MET A 1 -10.35 -16.44 -13.60
N PRO A 2 -9.23 -16.08 -14.25
CA PRO A 2 -7.91 -16.41 -13.73
C PRO A 2 -7.67 -15.56 -12.48
N LYS A 3 -7.55 -16.19 -11.30
CA LYS A 3 -7.03 -15.53 -10.11
C LYS A 3 -5.58 -15.16 -10.41
N ASN A 4 -5.31 -13.88 -10.68
CA ASN A 4 -3.96 -13.39 -10.86
C ASN A 4 -3.23 -13.49 -9.51
N PRO A 5 -2.33 -14.47 -9.29
CA PRO A 5 -1.73 -14.69 -7.96
C PRO A 5 -0.61 -13.68 -7.65
N LYS A 6 -0.46 -12.63 -8.47
CA LYS A 6 0.50 -11.54 -8.34
C LYS A 6 -0.14 -10.22 -7.88
N GLN A 7 -1.36 -10.29 -7.31
CA GLN A 7 -1.94 -9.26 -6.46
C GLN A 7 -0.98 -8.99 -5.28
N THR A 8 -0.99 -7.77 -4.70
CA THR A 8 -0.46 -7.58 -3.33
C THR A 8 -0.86 -8.80 -2.50
N SER A 9 0.08 -9.49 -1.85
CA SER A 9 -0.25 -10.72 -1.12
C SER A 9 -1.51 -10.47 -0.31
N THR A 10 -2.49 -11.38 -0.35
CA THR A 10 -3.80 -11.23 0.31
C THR A 10 -3.69 -10.72 1.75
N ALA A 11 -2.56 -11.01 2.41
CA ALA A 11 -2.10 -10.41 3.65
C ALA A 11 -2.05 -8.87 3.62
N VAL A 12 -1.33 -8.23 2.70
CA VAL A 12 -1.21 -6.77 2.53
C VAL A 12 -2.58 -6.14 2.27
N ALA A 13 -3.41 -6.72 1.40
CA ALA A 13 -4.75 -6.22 1.14
C ALA A 13 -5.66 -6.31 2.39
N SER A 14 -5.59 -7.43 3.11
CA SER A 14 -6.32 -7.62 4.37
C SER A 14 -5.84 -6.66 5.46
N LEU A 15 -4.54 -6.37 5.47
CA LEU A 15 -3.90 -5.45 6.40
C LEU A 15 -4.31 -4.02 6.11
N ALA A 16 -4.31 -3.62 4.83
CA ALA A 16 -4.82 -2.34 4.36
C ALA A 16 -6.29 -2.17 4.73
N ALA A 17 -7.12 -3.19 4.53
CA ALA A 17 -8.53 -3.17 4.93
C ALA A 17 -8.70 -2.96 6.44
N LYS A 18 -7.88 -3.66 7.27
CA LYS A 18 -7.88 -3.46 8.73
C LYS A 18 -7.46 -2.04 9.11
N THR A 19 -6.45 -1.48 8.46
CA THR A 19 -5.99 -0.09 8.68
C THR A 19 -7.06 0.93 8.30
N LEU A 20 -7.75 0.75 7.17
CA LEU A 20 -8.87 1.61 6.77
C LEU A 20 -10.03 1.55 7.76
N ARG A 21 -10.31 0.36 8.30
CA ARG A 21 -11.39 0.11 9.26
C ARG A 21 -11.02 0.46 10.70
N SER A 22 -9.76 0.78 10.98
CA SER A 22 -9.28 1.17 12.29
C SER A 22 -9.44 2.67 12.50
N GLU A 23 -10.17 3.05 13.56
CA GLU A 23 -10.37 4.45 13.93
C GLU A 23 -9.09 5.11 14.45
N SER A 24 -8.20 4.32 15.08
CA SER A 24 -6.89 4.77 15.57
C SER A 24 -5.85 4.95 14.46
N SER A 25 -6.16 4.59 13.21
CA SER A 25 -5.23 4.76 12.10
C SER A 25 -5.20 6.21 11.62
N SER A 26 -3.99 6.74 11.48
CA SER A 26 -3.76 8.09 10.98
C SER A 26 -4.21 8.24 9.52
N ALA A 27 -4.52 9.48 9.11
CA ALA A 27 -4.90 9.79 7.73
C ALA A 27 -3.91 9.21 6.71
N ILE A 28 -2.61 9.36 6.94
CA ILE A 28 -1.55 8.82 6.07
C ILE A 28 -1.61 7.28 5.97
N GLN A 29 -1.91 6.58 7.07
CA GLN A 29 -2.01 5.11 7.04
C GLN A 29 -3.21 4.67 6.21
N LYS A 30 -4.34 5.40 6.31
CA LYS A 30 -5.54 5.15 5.51
C LYS A 30 -5.29 5.44 4.03
N GLU A 31 -4.60 6.53 3.70
CA GLU A 31 -4.21 6.85 2.31
C GLU A 31 -3.30 5.76 1.70
N LEU A 32 -2.27 5.33 2.44
CA LEU A 32 -1.37 4.27 1.99
C LEU A 32 -2.08 2.92 1.83
N ALA A 33 -2.93 2.57 2.80
CA ALA A 33 -3.75 1.37 2.72
C ALA A 33 -4.72 1.40 1.53
N GLY A 34 -5.36 2.55 1.29
CA GLY A 34 -6.22 2.78 0.14
C GLY A 34 -5.48 2.62 -1.18
N SER A 35 -4.29 3.21 -1.31
CA SER A 35 -3.47 3.09 -2.51
C SER A 35 -2.96 1.67 -2.75
N ALA A 36 -2.49 0.99 -1.69
CA ALA A 36 -2.11 -0.42 -1.75
C ALA A 36 -3.27 -1.30 -2.24
N MET A 37 -4.48 -1.04 -1.74
CA MET A 37 -5.68 -1.77 -2.12
C MET A 37 -6.15 -1.43 -3.54
N ALA A 38 -6.02 -0.19 -3.99
CA ALA A 38 -6.34 0.21 -5.35
C ALA A 38 -5.38 -0.41 -6.38
N GLN A 39 -4.09 -0.47 -6.06
CA GLN A 39 -3.09 -1.21 -6.83
C GLN A 39 -3.42 -2.70 -6.87
N ALA A 40 -3.77 -3.28 -5.71
CA ALA A 40 -4.15 -4.67 -5.58
C ALA A 40 -5.37 -5.05 -6.43
N SER A 41 -6.44 -4.28 -6.30
CA SER A 41 -7.75 -4.69 -6.81
C SER A 41 -7.99 -4.26 -8.25
N SER A 42 -7.37 -3.17 -8.69
CA SER A 42 -7.68 -2.56 -9.99
C SER A 42 -6.45 -2.39 -10.87
N GLY A 43 -5.25 -2.72 -10.40
CA GLY A 43 -4.01 -2.39 -11.12
C GLY A 43 -3.90 -0.90 -11.40
N LYS A 44 -4.47 -0.04 -10.55
CA LYS A 44 -4.35 1.42 -10.69
C LYS A 44 -2.95 1.83 -10.25
N GLN A 45 -2.32 2.73 -11.01
CA GLN A 45 -1.01 3.25 -10.64
C GLN A 45 -1.11 4.19 -9.44
N THR A 46 -0.14 4.06 -8.53
CA THR A 46 0.08 5.03 -7.46
C THR A 46 0.75 6.27 -8.03
N GLY A 47 0.25 7.44 -7.63
CA GLY A 47 0.84 8.72 -8.02
C GLY A 47 2.11 9.06 -7.24
N ALA A 48 2.95 9.92 -7.79
CA ALA A 48 4.23 10.34 -7.19
C ALA A 48 4.08 10.91 -5.76
N GLU A 49 2.95 11.57 -5.47
CA GLU A 49 2.65 12.06 -4.12
C GLU A 49 2.53 10.92 -3.10
N MET A 50 1.90 9.83 -3.49
CA MET A 50 1.69 8.68 -2.62
C MET A 50 2.97 7.83 -2.50
N GLU A 51 3.80 7.78 -3.54
CA GLU A 51 5.15 7.22 -3.45
C GLU A 51 6.00 8.00 -2.45
N THR A 52 5.98 9.34 -2.51
CA THR A 52 6.72 10.20 -1.58
C THR A 52 6.27 9.96 -0.14
N LYS A 53 4.95 9.93 0.10
CA LYS A 53 4.37 9.61 1.41
C LYS A 53 4.77 8.21 1.88
N ALA A 54 4.77 7.20 1.00
CA ALA A 54 5.19 5.84 1.34
C ALA A 54 6.67 5.79 1.74
N SER A 55 7.54 6.49 1.02
CA SER A 55 8.96 6.62 1.35
C SER A 55 9.17 7.26 2.72
N HIS A 56 8.44 8.34 3.03
CA HIS A 56 8.46 8.96 4.36
C HIS A 56 8.00 8.01 5.47
N VAL A 57 7.01 7.17 5.20
CA VAL A 57 6.54 6.17 6.18
C VAL A 57 7.58 5.08 6.44
N LEU A 58 8.32 4.67 5.40
CA LEU A 58 9.42 3.72 5.56
C LEU A 58 10.57 4.30 6.38
N ASP A 59 10.94 5.54 6.09
CA ASP A 59 12.02 6.27 6.76
C ASP A 59 11.67 6.58 8.23
N SER A 60 10.41 6.93 8.50
CA SER A 60 9.97 7.31 9.84
C SER A 60 9.81 6.11 10.77
N ASN A 61 10.45 6.18 11.94
CA ASN A 61 10.30 5.18 13.01
C ASN A 61 8.97 5.31 13.79
N LYS A 62 8.16 6.34 13.49
CA LYS A 62 6.85 6.54 14.13
C LYS A 62 5.81 5.52 13.69
N TYR A 63 6.07 4.84 12.56
CA TYR A 63 5.15 3.86 11.98
C TYR A 63 5.55 2.43 12.34
N ASN A 64 4.55 1.62 12.63
CA ASN A 64 4.73 0.20 12.91
C ASN A 64 5.16 -0.59 11.65
N ALA A 65 5.72 -1.78 11.87
CA ALA A 65 6.17 -2.68 10.79
C ALA A 65 5.07 -2.98 9.76
N THR A 66 3.83 -3.09 10.24
CA THR A 66 2.63 -3.24 9.42
C THR A 66 2.47 -2.13 8.38
N THR A 67 2.53 -0.86 8.81
CA THR A 67 2.37 0.29 7.91
C THR A 67 3.56 0.43 6.98
N LYS A 68 4.77 0.16 7.48
CA LYS A 68 5.98 0.11 6.65
C LYS A 68 5.85 -0.96 5.56
N THR A 69 5.29 -2.12 5.88
CA THR A 69 5.02 -3.19 4.91
C THR A 69 4.01 -2.74 3.84
N LEU A 70 2.94 -2.04 4.23
CA LEU A 70 1.99 -1.46 3.27
C LEU A 70 2.68 -0.45 2.35
N ALA A 71 3.45 0.47 2.91
CA ALA A 71 4.19 1.49 2.16
C ALA A 71 5.23 0.88 1.21
N ALA A 72 6.00 -0.11 1.66
CA ALA A 72 6.92 -0.87 0.81
C ALA A 72 6.19 -1.59 -0.32
N SER A 73 5.03 -2.19 -0.04
CA SER A 73 4.22 -2.84 -1.06
C SER A 73 3.72 -1.84 -2.10
N VAL A 74 3.31 -0.65 -1.68
CA VAL A 74 2.89 0.43 -2.59
C VAL A 74 4.03 0.79 -3.52
N LEU A 75 5.20 1.14 -2.97
CA LEU A 75 6.39 1.54 -3.74
C LEU A 75 6.86 0.45 -4.71
N THR A 76 6.93 -0.79 -4.22
CA THR A 76 7.38 -1.93 -5.04
C THR A 76 6.42 -2.17 -6.20
N GLN A 77 5.12 -2.04 -5.97
CA GLN A 77 4.12 -2.24 -7.02
C GLN A 77 4.04 -1.07 -8.00
N SER A 78 4.24 0.16 -7.55
CA SER A 78 4.33 1.31 -8.45
C SER A 78 5.50 1.16 -9.40
N ASN A 79 6.68 0.80 -8.90
CA ASN A 79 7.87 0.60 -9.71
C ASN A 79 7.72 -0.59 -10.66
N LYS A 80 7.10 -1.68 -10.21
CA LYS A 80 6.86 -2.86 -11.06
C LYS A 80 5.91 -2.55 -12.21
N GLN A 81 4.90 -1.71 -11.97
CA GLN A 81 3.96 -1.31 -13.01
C GLN A 81 4.54 -0.26 -13.98
N ARG A 82 5.62 0.43 -13.60
CA ARG A 82 6.39 1.32 -14.49
C ARG A 82 7.49 0.61 -15.29
N GLY A 83 7.70 -0.69 -15.06
CA GLY A 83 8.82 -1.46 -15.59
C GLY A 83 8.49 -2.42 -16.75
N GLU A 84 7.35 -2.27 -17.41
CA GLU A 84 6.99 -3.00 -18.64
C GLU A 84 6.66 -2.03 -19.78
#